data_AF-A0A9P6Z952-F1
#
_entry.id   AF-A0A9P6Z952-F1
#
_cell.length_a   1.000
_cell.length_b   1.000
_cell.length_c   1.000
_cell.angle_alpha   90.00
_cell.angle_beta   90.00
_cell.angle_gamma   90.00
#
_symmetry.space_group_name_H-M   'P 1'
#
loop_
_entity.id
_entity.type
_entity.pdbx_description
1 polymer ?
#
loop_
_entity_poly.entity_id
_entity_poly.type
_entity_poly.pdbx_seq_one_letter_code
_entity_poly.pdbx_strand_id
1 'polypeptide(L)'
;MFIRLSLVLSAASMLVSLADASGQIAQIIDATDFCVFLPPTGETDRIIADSEWEANAFCMGNTPLAIGAEKLPSGFIQSAHYVKTDNYVQITGQMDPTKANLNSSDDGGQYDIKAPKGASCAGWDYFVNLIEPSGKDYCIRCCNNDQDCNRGISEKGCAYIIPGDYSGPSDESGSSVSLPSSSATTSVTTAPTSTTTQTLSATNGLTTPSINSPSSTTNSNSFASSSIVNSSSIIAQTTQSLNPVISSSAQTNPSAPSAQESC
;
A
#
# COMPACT_ATOMS: atom_id res chain seq x y z
N MET A 1 -59.98 -22.98 -27.22
CA MET A 1 -59.47 -21.60 -27.28
C MET A 1 -58.85 -21.28 -25.93
N PHE A 2 -57.56 -21.58 -25.75
CA PHE A 2 -56.86 -21.38 -24.48
C PHE A 2 -55.99 -20.12 -24.60
N ILE A 3 -56.33 -19.10 -23.81
CA ILE A 3 -55.62 -17.82 -23.73
C ILE A 3 -54.34 -18.04 -22.91
N ARG A 4 -53.18 -17.84 -23.54
CA ARG A 4 -51.88 -17.85 -22.86
C ARG A 4 -51.65 -16.46 -22.26
N LEU A 5 -51.70 -16.37 -20.94
CA LEU A 5 -51.35 -15.19 -20.17
C LEU A 5 -49.82 -15.12 -20.06
N SER A 6 -49.20 -14.22 -20.83
CA SER A 6 -47.75 -13.99 -20.76
C SER A 6 -47.42 -13.13 -19.53
N LEU A 7 -46.68 -13.72 -18.59
CA LEU A 7 -46.10 -13.05 -17.44
C LEU A 7 -44.88 -12.23 -17.92
N VAL A 8 -44.95 -10.90 -17.82
CA VAL A 8 -43.81 -10.01 -18.10
C VAL A 8 -42.96 -9.90 -16.84
N LEU A 9 -41.75 -10.45 -16.88
CA LEU A 9 -40.77 -10.35 -15.80
C LEU A 9 -40.00 -9.03 -15.98
N SER A 10 -40.29 -8.02 -15.16
CA SER A 10 -39.49 -6.80 -15.09
C SER A 10 -38.14 -7.10 -14.44
N ALA A 11 -37.07 -7.07 -15.23
CA ALA A 11 -35.70 -7.03 -14.71
C ALA A 11 -35.41 -5.61 -14.21
N ALA A 12 -35.31 -5.45 -12.89
CA ALA A 12 -34.79 -4.22 -12.29
C ALA A 12 -33.27 -4.21 -12.45
N SER A 13 -32.76 -3.38 -13.34
CA SER A 13 -31.33 -3.11 -13.48
C SER A 13 -30.83 -2.39 -12.23
N MET A 14 -30.03 -3.07 -11.40
CA MET A 14 -29.24 -2.40 -10.37
C MET A 14 -28.12 -1.63 -11.07
N LEU A 15 -28.27 -0.30 -11.14
CA LEU A 15 -27.17 0.60 -11.47
C LEU A 15 -26.27 0.66 -10.23
N VAL A 16 -25.13 -0.04 -10.29
CA VAL A 16 -24.03 0.20 -9.36
C VAL A 16 -23.50 1.59 -9.64
N SER A 17 -23.56 2.48 -8.65
CA SER A 17 -22.81 3.73 -8.67
C SER A 17 -21.33 3.41 -8.61
N LEU A 18 -20.65 3.38 -9.76
CA LEU A 18 -19.20 3.57 -9.78
C LEU A 18 -18.98 5.02 -9.33
N ALA A 19 -18.60 5.20 -8.07
CA ALA A 19 -17.89 6.42 -7.71
C ALA A 19 -16.72 6.52 -8.68
N ASP A 20 -16.61 7.69 -9.32
CA ASP A 20 -15.65 7.98 -10.38
C ASP A 20 -14.24 7.98 -9.78
N ALA A 21 -13.66 6.79 -9.59
CA ALA A 21 -12.26 6.58 -9.16
C ALA A 21 -11.30 6.82 -10.35
N SER A 22 -11.68 7.70 -11.27
CA SER A 22 -10.83 8.08 -12.39
C SER A 22 -9.53 8.66 -11.85
N GLY A 23 -8.41 8.14 -12.33
CA GLY A 23 -7.09 8.55 -11.89
C GLY A 23 -6.56 7.81 -10.67
N GLN A 24 -7.29 6.88 -10.07
CA GLN A 24 -6.87 6.17 -8.85
C GLN A 24 -6.74 4.65 -9.04
N ILE A 25 -6.81 4.17 -10.27
CA ILE A 25 -6.67 2.74 -10.57
C ILE A 25 -5.29 2.50 -11.16
N ALA A 26 -4.44 1.78 -10.45
CA ALA A 26 -3.19 1.26 -10.99
C ALA A 26 -3.42 -0.06 -11.74
N GLN A 27 -2.58 -0.35 -12.72
CA GLN A 27 -2.55 -1.64 -13.39
C GLN A 27 -1.10 -2.05 -13.61
N ILE A 28 -0.79 -3.33 -13.45
CA ILE A 28 0.51 -3.92 -13.76
C ILE A 28 0.29 -5.05 -14.76
N ILE A 29 0.85 -4.92 -15.95
CA ILE A 29 0.81 -5.95 -17.01
C ILE A 29 2.20 -6.58 -17.16
N ASP A 30 3.22 -5.75 -17.37
CA ASP A 30 4.63 -6.16 -17.47
C ASP A 30 5.58 -4.97 -17.18
N ALA A 31 6.88 -5.13 -17.46
CA ALA A 31 7.91 -4.12 -17.21
C ALA A 31 7.83 -2.87 -18.10
N THR A 32 6.97 -2.88 -19.13
CA THR A 32 6.77 -1.76 -20.06
C THR A 32 5.37 -1.15 -19.97
N ASP A 33 4.42 -1.91 -19.43
CA ASP A 33 3.02 -1.54 -19.29
C ASP A 33 2.58 -1.63 -17.82
N PHE A 34 2.81 -0.56 -17.04
CA PHE A 34 2.42 -0.52 -15.62
C PHE A 34 2.19 0.91 -15.10
N CYS A 35 1.59 0.99 -13.92
CA CYS A 35 1.36 2.24 -13.20
C CYS A 35 2.04 2.26 -11.83
N VAL A 36 2.30 3.46 -11.33
CA VAL A 36 2.67 3.77 -9.95
C VAL A 36 1.79 4.91 -9.44
N PHE A 37 1.69 5.12 -8.13
CA PHE A 37 1.07 6.30 -7.55
C PHE A 37 2.11 7.37 -7.27
N LEU A 38 1.78 8.63 -7.57
CA LEU A 38 2.62 9.79 -7.28
C LEU A 38 1.72 10.94 -6.78
N PRO A 39 2.29 11.97 -6.12
CA PRO A 39 1.55 13.18 -5.76
C PRO A 39 0.90 13.83 -6.99
N PRO A 40 -0.20 14.60 -6.89
CA PRO A 40 -0.74 15.31 -8.06
C PRO A 40 0.28 16.22 -8.73
N THR A 41 0.18 16.42 -10.06
CA THR A 41 1.14 17.26 -10.82
C THR A 41 1.14 18.74 -10.42
N GLY A 42 0.10 19.22 -9.73
CA GLY A 42 -0.05 20.61 -9.31
C GLY A 42 0.65 20.96 -7.99
N GLU A 43 1.14 19.96 -7.24
CA GLU A 43 1.74 20.18 -5.92
C GLU A 43 3.20 20.66 -6.02
N THR A 44 3.58 21.55 -5.11
CA THR A 44 4.97 22.04 -5.00
C THR A 44 5.83 21.00 -4.30
N ASP A 45 7.04 20.76 -4.81
CA ASP A 45 8.04 19.79 -4.30
C ASP A 45 7.61 18.32 -4.19
N ARG A 46 6.31 18.01 -4.38
CA ARG A 46 5.70 16.67 -4.47
C ARG A 46 6.30 15.67 -3.47
N ILE A 47 6.28 16.06 -2.18
CA ILE A 47 6.70 15.20 -1.07
C ILE A 47 5.72 14.02 -0.97
N ILE A 48 6.24 12.80 -0.89
CA ILE A 48 5.44 11.57 -0.98
C ILE A 48 4.53 11.42 0.23
N ALA A 49 5.07 11.63 1.44
CA ALA A 49 4.32 11.50 2.70
C ALA A 49 3.20 12.56 2.85
N ASP A 50 3.34 13.73 2.22
CA ASP A 50 2.34 14.79 2.29
C ASP A 50 1.13 14.52 1.39
N SER A 51 1.29 13.67 0.38
CA SER A 51 0.27 13.43 -0.64
C SER A 51 -0.48 12.09 -0.51
N GLU A 52 -0.31 11.38 0.62
CA GLU A 52 -0.89 10.04 0.82
C GLU A 52 -2.39 9.97 0.51
N TRP A 53 -3.13 11.06 0.76
CA TRP A 53 -4.58 11.09 0.59
C TRP A 53 -5.06 11.47 -0.82
N GLU A 54 -4.18 12.06 -1.63
CA GLU A 54 -4.56 12.73 -2.88
C GLU A 54 -3.73 12.26 -4.08
N ALA A 55 -2.89 11.23 -3.93
CA ALA A 55 -2.09 10.70 -5.03
C ALA A 55 -2.94 10.18 -6.21
N ASN A 56 -2.38 10.27 -7.40
CA ASN A 56 -2.95 9.73 -8.63
C ASN A 56 -2.09 8.59 -9.17
N ALA A 57 -2.70 7.68 -9.90
CA ALA A 57 -2.02 6.69 -10.70
C ALA A 57 -1.39 7.36 -11.93
N PHE A 58 -0.10 7.10 -12.17
CA PHE A 58 0.65 7.48 -13.35
C PHE A 58 1.12 6.21 -14.06
N CYS A 59 0.82 6.07 -15.34
CA CYS A 59 1.10 4.87 -16.11
C CYS A 59 2.06 5.13 -17.27
N MET A 60 2.84 4.11 -17.59
CA MET A 60 3.57 4.00 -18.85
C MET A 60 3.02 2.86 -19.69
N GLY A 61 3.27 2.92 -21.01
CA GLY A 61 2.81 1.90 -21.93
C GLY A 61 1.29 1.90 -22.11
N ASN A 62 0.70 0.71 -22.21
CA ASN A 62 -0.72 0.46 -22.46
C ASN A 62 -1.39 -0.24 -21.27
N THR A 63 -2.01 0.54 -20.39
CA THR A 63 -2.72 0.08 -19.18
C THR A 63 -4.23 0.38 -19.27
N PRO A 64 -5.02 -0.41 -20.03
CA PRO A 64 -6.40 -0.07 -20.37
C PRO A 64 -7.39 -0.11 -19.19
N LEU A 65 -7.04 -0.73 -18.06
CA LEU A 65 -7.89 -0.77 -16.86
C LEU A 65 -7.58 0.36 -15.89
N ALA A 66 -6.47 1.09 -16.09
CA ALA A 66 -6.10 2.27 -15.31
C ALA A 66 -6.85 3.51 -15.81
N ILE A 67 -8.18 3.51 -15.69
CA ILE A 67 -9.03 4.55 -16.25
C ILE A 67 -8.76 5.89 -15.56
N GLY A 68 -8.53 6.94 -16.36
CA GLY A 68 -8.25 8.29 -15.87
C GLY A 68 -6.85 8.49 -15.29
N ALA A 69 -6.01 7.45 -15.30
CA ALA A 69 -4.62 7.58 -14.85
C ALA A 69 -3.84 8.57 -15.72
N GLU A 70 -2.93 9.27 -15.07
CA GLU A 70 -2.02 10.20 -15.72
C GLU A 70 -0.90 9.47 -16.45
N LYS A 71 -0.17 10.17 -17.31
CA LYS A 71 0.98 9.60 -18.03
C LYS A 71 2.26 9.80 -17.21
N LEU A 72 3.02 8.73 -17.04
CA LEU A 72 4.37 8.82 -16.48
C LEU A 72 5.27 9.71 -17.35
N PRO A 73 6.00 10.67 -16.77
CA PRO A 73 6.98 11.45 -17.51
C PRO A 73 8.06 10.58 -18.16
N SER A 74 8.47 10.96 -19.37
CA SER A 74 9.53 10.23 -20.06
C SER A 74 10.85 10.32 -19.28
N GLY A 75 11.52 9.18 -19.13
CA GLY A 75 12.76 9.05 -18.36
C GLY A 75 12.56 8.98 -16.84
N PHE A 76 11.31 8.99 -16.33
CA PHE A 76 11.09 8.79 -14.90
C PHE A 76 11.50 7.37 -14.48
N ILE A 77 11.12 6.35 -15.24
CA ILE A 77 11.52 4.96 -14.98
C ILE A 77 12.89 4.71 -15.61
N GLN A 78 13.86 4.34 -14.78
CA GLN A 78 15.24 4.09 -15.19
C GLN A 78 15.55 2.58 -15.30
N SER A 79 14.94 1.76 -14.45
CA SER A 79 14.87 0.31 -14.59
C SER A 79 13.52 -0.20 -14.09
N ALA A 80 13.04 -1.33 -14.64
CA ALA A 80 11.79 -1.96 -14.24
C ALA A 80 11.92 -3.49 -14.32
N HIS A 81 11.71 -4.15 -13.19
CA HIS A 81 11.84 -5.59 -13.03
C HIS A 81 10.48 -6.18 -12.66
N TYR A 82 9.88 -6.90 -13.62
CA TYR A 82 8.55 -7.49 -13.45
C TYR A 82 8.60 -8.90 -12.89
N VAL A 83 7.78 -9.16 -11.88
CA VAL A 83 7.55 -10.50 -11.34
C VAL A 83 6.06 -10.75 -11.22
N LYS A 84 5.63 -11.94 -11.66
CA LYS A 84 4.27 -12.45 -11.50
C LYS A 84 4.29 -13.81 -10.83
N THR A 85 3.41 -13.98 -9.87
CA THR A 85 3.09 -15.24 -9.20
C THR A 85 1.58 -15.45 -9.18
N ASP A 86 1.12 -16.55 -8.59
CA ASP A 86 -0.31 -16.79 -8.35
C ASP A 86 -0.90 -15.82 -7.30
N ASN A 87 -0.05 -15.25 -6.42
CA ASN A 87 -0.48 -14.44 -5.28
C ASN A 87 -0.31 -12.93 -5.50
N TYR A 88 0.59 -12.53 -6.40
CA TYR A 88 0.88 -11.13 -6.65
C TYR A 88 1.50 -10.87 -8.03
N VAL A 89 1.43 -9.62 -8.47
CA VAL A 89 2.27 -9.02 -9.51
C VAL A 89 3.01 -7.82 -8.92
N GLN A 90 4.25 -7.60 -9.34
CA GLN A 90 5.04 -6.47 -8.89
C GLN A 90 5.95 -5.90 -9.97
N ILE A 91 6.35 -4.66 -9.73
CA ILE A 91 7.48 -3.99 -10.37
C ILE A 91 8.39 -3.47 -9.26
N THR A 92 9.69 -3.71 -9.42
CA THR A 92 10.76 -3.08 -8.62
C THR A 92 11.76 -2.44 -9.56
N GLY A 93 12.44 -1.37 -9.14
CA GLY A 93 13.44 -0.73 -9.98
C GLY A 93 13.86 0.65 -9.51
N GLN A 94 14.61 1.33 -10.37
CA GLN A 94 15.13 2.67 -10.13
C GLN A 94 14.36 3.71 -10.96
N MET A 95 14.28 4.93 -10.43
CA MET A 95 13.65 6.08 -11.05
C MET A 95 14.58 7.32 -11.07
N ASP A 96 14.26 8.29 -11.92
CA ASP A 96 14.80 9.65 -11.86
C ASP A 96 13.72 10.60 -11.29
N PRO A 97 13.79 10.95 -9.99
CA PRO A 97 12.78 11.78 -9.34
C PRO A 97 12.61 13.17 -9.99
N THR A 98 13.65 13.68 -10.65
CA THR A 98 13.61 15.00 -11.29
C THR A 98 12.64 15.04 -12.47
N LYS A 99 12.38 13.90 -13.13
CA LYS A 99 11.45 13.84 -14.27
C LYS A 99 10.00 14.01 -13.87
N ALA A 100 9.68 13.72 -12.62
CA ALA A 100 8.36 13.91 -12.05
C ALA A 100 8.32 15.08 -11.05
N ASN A 101 9.32 15.99 -11.03
CA ASN A 101 9.34 17.10 -10.08
C ASN A 101 9.20 16.65 -8.61
N LEU A 102 9.75 15.49 -8.28
CA LEU A 102 9.83 15.01 -6.89
C LEU A 102 11.07 15.58 -6.23
N ASN A 103 10.96 15.92 -4.95
CA ASN A 103 12.12 16.33 -4.16
C ASN A 103 13.12 15.17 -4.02
N SER A 104 14.31 15.29 -4.61
CA SER A 104 15.33 14.23 -4.57
C SER A 104 15.97 14.01 -3.20
N SER A 105 15.62 14.81 -2.19
CA SER A 105 16.04 14.62 -0.79
C SER A 105 14.91 14.06 0.09
N ASP A 106 13.76 13.76 -0.49
CA ASP A 106 12.66 13.09 0.19
C ASP A 106 12.99 11.60 0.36
N ASP A 107 12.91 11.10 1.59
CA ASP A 107 13.12 9.68 1.91
C ASP A 107 11.97 8.81 1.40
N GLY A 108 10.84 9.43 1.02
CA GLY A 108 9.73 8.77 0.37
C GLY A 108 8.56 8.46 1.29
N GLY A 109 7.73 7.54 0.84
CA GLY A 109 6.49 7.17 1.53
C GLY A 109 5.77 6.03 0.85
N GLN A 110 4.60 5.68 1.39
CA GLN A 110 3.82 4.55 0.93
C GLN A 110 2.40 4.97 0.55
N TYR A 111 1.95 4.54 -0.62
CA TYR A 111 0.54 4.53 -1.02
C TYR A 111 -0.01 3.11 -0.92
N ASP A 112 -1.26 3.00 -0.46
CA ASP A 112 -1.95 1.73 -0.32
C ASP A 112 -3.46 1.87 -0.56
N ILE A 113 -4.20 0.77 -0.38
CA ILE A 113 -5.66 0.75 -0.61
C ILE A 113 -6.46 1.71 0.29
N LYS A 114 -5.88 2.22 1.38
CA LYS A 114 -6.53 3.17 2.29
C LYS A 114 -6.27 4.62 1.90
N ALA A 115 -5.10 4.90 1.35
CA ALA A 115 -4.64 6.24 1.02
C ALA A 115 -3.83 6.18 -0.29
N PRO A 116 -4.35 6.73 -1.41
CA PRO A 116 -5.49 7.66 -1.50
C PRO A 116 -6.87 6.98 -1.49
N LYS A 117 -7.93 7.74 -1.13
CA LYS A 117 -9.30 7.19 -1.09
C LYS A 117 -9.78 6.84 -2.48
N GLY A 118 -10.15 5.57 -2.69
CA GLY A 118 -10.60 5.06 -3.99
C GLY A 118 -9.46 4.42 -4.81
N ALA A 119 -8.24 4.44 -4.27
CA ALA A 119 -7.11 3.74 -4.85
C ALA A 119 -7.39 2.24 -4.97
N SER A 120 -7.01 1.66 -6.11
CA SER A 120 -7.09 0.22 -6.33
C SER A 120 -6.04 -0.25 -7.33
N CYS A 121 -5.84 -1.56 -7.38
CA CYS A 121 -5.07 -2.18 -8.44
C CYS A 121 -5.93 -3.15 -9.24
N ALA A 122 -5.95 -2.97 -10.56
CA ALA A 122 -6.85 -3.70 -11.44
C ALA A 122 -6.64 -5.22 -11.34
N GLY A 123 -7.67 -5.92 -10.86
CA GLY A 123 -7.67 -7.38 -10.70
C GLY A 123 -7.10 -7.90 -9.38
N TRP A 124 -6.81 -7.02 -8.41
CA TRP A 124 -6.22 -7.38 -7.12
C TRP A 124 -6.94 -6.69 -5.95
N ASP A 125 -7.02 -7.34 -4.80
CA ASP A 125 -7.72 -6.82 -3.62
C ASP A 125 -6.92 -5.73 -2.87
N TYR A 126 -5.59 -5.81 -2.93
CA TYR A 126 -4.67 -4.91 -2.24
C TYR A 126 -3.57 -4.44 -3.18
N PHE A 127 -2.96 -3.31 -2.82
CA PHE A 127 -1.66 -2.93 -3.34
C PHE A 127 -0.85 -2.24 -2.25
N VAL A 128 0.46 -2.23 -2.48
CA VAL A 128 1.40 -1.35 -1.78
C VAL A 128 2.35 -0.77 -2.82
N ASN A 129 2.53 0.55 -2.78
CA ASN A 129 3.46 1.25 -3.65
C ASN A 129 4.33 2.18 -2.81
N LEU A 130 5.65 2.06 -2.94
CA LEU A 130 6.61 2.97 -2.32
C LEU A 130 7.39 3.70 -3.40
N ILE A 131 7.65 4.97 -3.12
CA ILE A 131 8.45 5.88 -3.95
C ILE A 131 9.49 6.49 -3.02
N GLU A 132 10.78 6.29 -3.30
CA GLU A 132 11.89 6.71 -2.44
C GLU A 132 12.87 7.61 -3.22
N PRO A 133 12.54 8.92 -3.37
CA PRO A 133 13.33 9.84 -4.19
C PRO A 133 14.82 9.93 -3.82
N SER A 134 15.16 9.91 -2.52
CA SER A 134 16.54 10.00 -2.04
C SER A 134 17.38 8.77 -2.43
N GLY A 135 16.78 7.58 -2.33
CA GLY A 135 17.37 6.31 -2.76
C GLY A 135 17.27 6.04 -4.26
N LYS A 136 16.40 6.79 -4.96
CA LYS A 136 16.01 6.58 -6.37
C LYS A 136 15.28 5.26 -6.63
N ASP A 137 14.86 4.56 -5.58
CA ASP A 137 14.15 3.30 -5.70
C ASP A 137 12.64 3.55 -5.76
N TYR A 138 11.94 2.67 -6.47
CA TYR A 138 10.50 2.58 -6.43
C TYR A 138 10.05 1.12 -6.53
N CYS A 139 8.87 0.86 -6.01
CA CYS A 139 8.30 -0.47 -6.08
C CYS A 139 6.79 -0.44 -5.93
N ILE A 140 6.10 -1.31 -6.65
CA ILE A 140 4.66 -1.52 -6.54
C ILE A 140 4.36 -3.00 -6.59
N ARG A 141 3.48 -3.48 -5.71
CA ARG A 141 2.95 -4.83 -5.73
C ARG A 141 1.45 -4.79 -5.56
N CYS A 142 0.75 -5.56 -6.38
CA CYS A 142 -0.67 -5.85 -6.24
C CYS A 142 -0.86 -7.31 -5.86
N CYS A 143 -1.71 -7.57 -4.87
CA CYS A 143 -1.87 -8.91 -4.29
C CYS A 143 -3.30 -9.12 -3.75
N ASN A 144 -3.68 -10.37 -3.51
CA ASN A 144 -4.99 -10.71 -2.94
C ASN A 144 -4.96 -11.00 -1.44
N ASN A 145 -3.77 -11.09 -0.85
CA ASN A 145 -3.58 -11.31 0.57
C ASN A 145 -2.82 -10.14 1.18
N ASP A 146 -3.37 -9.55 2.23
CA ASP A 146 -2.76 -8.42 2.96
C ASP A 146 -1.32 -8.72 3.45
N GLN A 147 -0.99 -10.00 3.68
CA GLN A 147 0.37 -10.39 4.06
C GLN A 147 1.40 -10.22 2.93
N ASP A 148 0.97 -10.33 1.67
CA ASP A 148 1.83 -10.15 0.49
C ASP A 148 2.04 -8.66 0.15
N CYS A 149 1.14 -7.78 0.61
CA CYS A 149 1.22 -6.32 0.51
C CYS A 149 1.25 -5.70 1.90
N ASN A 150 2.38 -5.80 2.60
CA ASN A 150 2.48 -5.31 3.97
C ASN A 150 2.43 -3.78 4.04
N ARG A 151 1.43 -3.25 4.76
CA ARG A 151 1.12 -1.82 4.88
C ARG A 151 1.41 -1.23 6.27
N GLY A 152 1.99 -2.02 7.18
CA GLY A 152 2.22 -1.62 8.57
C GLY A 152 3.65 -1.17 8.90
N ILE A 153 4.53 -1.15 7.90
CA ILE A 153 5.99 -0.98 8.09
C ILE A 153 6.61 -0.07 7.02
N SER A 154 5.89 0.98 6.60
CA SER A 154 6.24 1.86 5.48
C SER A 154 7.67 2.44 5.57
N GLU A 155 8.15 2.74 6.78
CA GLU A 155 9.50 3.26 7.04
C GLU A 155 10.65 2.27 6.75
N LYS A 156 10.35 0.98 6.49
CA LYS A 156 11.37 -0.02 6.13
C LYS A 156 11.79 0.06 4.66
N GLY A 157 10.97 0.68 3.84
CA GLY A 157 11.26 0.97 2.46
C GLY A 157 11.12 -0.19 1.48
N CYS A 158 11.43 0.10 0.22
CA CYS A 158 11.07 -0.71 -0.93
C CYS A 158 11.61 -2.13 -0.86
N ALA A 159 12.94 -2.27 -0.75
CA ALA A 159 13.60 -3.57 -0.79
C ALA A 159 13.18 -4.50 0.36
N TYR A 160 12.72 -3.94 1.49
CA TYR A 160 12.23 -4.71 2.62
C TYR A 160 10.78 -5.15 2.44
N ILE A 161 9.89 -4.23 2.01
CA ILE A 161 8.44 -4.50 1.88
C ILE A 161 8.14 -5.32 0.63
N ILE A 162 8.81 -5.00 -0.48
CA ILE A 162 8.68 -5.67 -1.76
C ILE A 162 10.06 -6.20 -2.17
N PRO A 163 10.49 -7.37 -1.65
CA PRO A 163 11.73 -7.98 -2.10
C PRO A 163 11.72 -8.18 -3.62
N GLY A 164 12.83 -7.86 -4.29
CA GLY A 164 12.95 -7.89 -5.73
C GLY A 164 14.32 -7.42 -6.23
N ASP A 165 14.41 -7.23 -7.53
CA ASP A 165 15.59 -6.66 -8.20
C ASP A 165 15.44 -5.14 -8.30
N TYR A 166 16.45 -4.41 -7.83
CA TYR A 166 16.53 -2.95 -7.86
C TYR A 166 17.77 -2.46 -8.64
N SER A 167 18.44 -3.35 -9.37
CA SER A 167 19.56 -2.98 -10.23
C SER A 167 19.13 -1.99 -11.31
N GLY A 168 20.03 -1.08 -11.69
CA GLY A 168 19.71 -0.04 -12.67
C GLY A 168 20.85 0.93 -12.96
N PRO A 169 20.61 1.91 -13.84
CA PRO A 169 21.67 2.80 -14.33
C PRO A 169 22.18 3.80 -13.26
N SER A 170 21.59 3.85 -12.07
CA SER A 170 22.10 4.67 -10.97
C SER A 170 23.08 3.93 -10.03
N ASP A 171 23.52 2.73 -10.42
CA ASP A 171 24.60 1.96 -9.79
C ASP A 171 25.99 2.62 -10.02
N GLU A 172 26.15 3.88 -9.61
CA GLU A 172 27.43 4.58 -9.60
C GLU A 172 27.58 5.51 -8.38
N SER A 173 27.66 4.92 -7.18
CA SER A 173 28.72 5.23 -6.19
C SER A 173 28.47 4.57 -4.82
N GLY A 174 29.26 3.52 -4.53
CA GLY A 174 29.94 3.43 -3.23
C GLY A 174 29.27 2.65 -2.09
N SER A 175 29.15 1.32 -2.22
CA SER A 175 29.50 0.45 -1.08
C SER A 175 29.86 -0.95 -1.57
N SER A 176 31.14 -1.15 -1.86
CA SER A 176 31.73 -2.47 -2.05
C SER A 176 31.75 -3.21 -0.71
N VAL A 177 30.64 -3.86 -0.37
CA VAL A 177 30.69 -5.01 0.55
C VAL A 177 30.63 -6.26 -0.31
N SER A 178 31.81 -6.64 -0.79
CA SER A 178 32.06 -7.91 -1.45
C SER A 178 31.76 -9.05 -0.47
N LEU A 179 30.67 -9.80 -0.69
CA LEU A 179 30.46 -11.12 -0.07
C LEU A 179 29.94 -12.12 -1.13
N PRO A 180 30.38 -13.39 -1.07
CA PRO A 180 30.53 -14.24 -2.25
C PRO A 180 29.26 -14.96 -2.68
N SER A 181 29.12 -15.05 -3.99
CA SER A 181 28.16 -15.90 -4.71
C SER A 181 28.40 -17.38 -4.37
N SER A 182 27.40 -18.04 -3.76
CA SER A 182 27.34 -19.50 -3.69
C SER A 182 26.36 -19.99 -4.75
N SER A 183 26.90 -20.24 -5.94
CA SER A 183 26.21 -20.95 -7.01
C SER A 183 26.25 -22.45 -6.72
N ALA A 184 25.09 -23.07 -6.62
CA ALA A 184 24.95 -24.52 -6.59
C ALA A 184 25.28 -25.10 -7.97
N THR A 185 26.18 -26.09 -8.06
CA THR A 185 26.18 -27.11 -9.11
C THR A 185 26.86 -28.39 -8.62
N THR A 186 26.13 -29.48 -8.77
CA THR A 186 26.45 -30.87 -8.48
C THR A 186 27.46 -31.46 -9.47
N SER A 187 28.51 -32.13 -9.00
CA SER A 187 29.13 -33.25 -9.74
C SER A 187 30.02 -34.13 -8.86
N VAL A 188 29.98 -35.42 -9.16
CA VAL A 188 30.43 -36.60 -8.41
C VAL A 188 31.92 -36.90 -8.67
N THR A 189 32.61 -37.48 -7.68
CA THR A 189 33.52 -38.66 -7.77
C THR A 189 34.90 -38.51 -7.08
N THR A 190 35.23 -39.57 -6.32
CA THR A 190 36.54 -40.11 -5.88
C THR A 190 37.33 -39.52 -4.70
N ALA A 191 37.50 -40.38 -3.69
CA ALA A 191 38.48 -40.31 -2.59
C ALA A 191 39.93 -40.52 -3.07
N PRO A 192 40.95 -40.09 -2.29
CA PRO A 192 41.63 -40.95 -1.30
C PRO A 192 41.95 -40.18 0.02
N THR A 193 41.84 -40.74 1.23
CA THR A 193 42.72 -41.67 1.98
C THR A 193 44.09 -41.11 2.45
N SER A 194 44.21 -41.01 3.79
CA SER A 194 45.40 -41.12 4.68
C SER A 194 45.91 -39.84 5.38
N THR A 195 45.73 -39.70 6.70
CA THR A 195 46.63 -40.10 7.83
C THR A 195 47.73 -39.05 8.10
N THR A 196 47.77 -38.37 9.27
CA THR A 196 48.70 -38.64 10.41
C THR A 196 48.57 -37.46 11.40
N THR A 197 47.99 -37.63 12.58
CA THR A 197 48.61 -37.90 13.91
C THR A 197 48.97 -36.65 14.74
N GLN A 198 48.21 -36.50 15.83
CA GLN A 198 48.53 -36.12 17.22
C GLN A 198 49.67 -35.11 17.50
N THR A 199 49.41 -34.16 18.41
CA THR A 199 50.04 -34.20 19.75
C THR A 199 49.15 -33.49 20.77
N LEU A 200 49.02 -34.15 21.92
CA LEU A 200 48.25 -33.82 23.10
C LEU A 200 48.93 -32.72 23.95
N SER A 201 48.12 -31.99 24.71
CA SER A 201 48.44 -31.64 26.10
C SER A 201 47.14 -31.42 26.85
N ALA A 202 46.77 -32.43 27.64
CA ALA A 202 45.74 -32.40 28.65
C ALA A 202 46.41 -32.36 30.03
N THR A 203 45.81 -31.65 30.98
CA THR A 203 45.67 -31.95 32.42
C THR A 203 45.16 -30.68 33.10
N ASN A 204 44.36 -30.68 34.15
CA ASN A 204 43.41 -31.61 34.78
C ASN A 204 42.78 -30.77 35.90
N GLY A 205 41.49 -30.92 36.18
CA GLY A 205 40.86 -30.17 37.28
C GLY A 205 39.38 -30.45 37.46
N LEU A 206 39.05 -31.72 37.66
CA LEU A 206 37.73 -32.26 37.95
C LEU A 206 37.39 -32.07 39.44
N THR A 207 36.20 -31.54 39.80
CA THR A 207 35.29 -32.17 40.78
C THR A 207 33.90 -31.52 40.80
N THR A 208 32.92 -32.37 41.07
CA THR A 208 31.46 -32.31 40.86
C THR A 208 30.69 -31.86 42.13
N PRO A 209 29.40 -32.22 42.35
CA PRO A 209 28.19 -31.42 42.08
C PRO A 209 27.42 -31.08 43.38
N SER A 210 26.40 -30.20 43.33
CA SER A 210 25.23 -30.33 44.23
C SER A 210 24.02 -29.49 43.84
N ILE A 211 22.90 -30.18 43.99
CA ILE A 211 21.47 -29.91 43.90
C ILE A 211 21.02 -28.96 45.04
N ASN A 212 20.08 -28.04 44.77
CA ASN A 212 18.85 -27.82 45.57
C ASN A 212 18.06 -26.57 45.12
N SER A 213 16.79 -26.77 44.74
CA SER A 213 15.69 -25.83 45.07
C SER A 213 15.32 -26.04 46.56
N PRO A 214 14.72 -25.06 47.28
CA PRO A 214 13.27 -24.88 47.22
C PRO A 214 12.70 -23.46 47.43
N SER A 215 11.44 -23.38 47.00
CA SER A 215 10.29 -22.51 47.25
C SER A 215 10.18 -21.59 48.49
N SER A 216 9.44 -20.48 48.24
CA SER A 216 8.31 -19.91 49.01
C SER A 216 8.59 -19.23 50.37
N THR A 217 7.85 -18.21 50.86
CA THR A 217 6.38 -18.06 50.90
C THR A 217 6.01 -16.70 51.55
N THR A 218 4.72 -16.30 51.39
CA THR A 218 3.83 -15.59 52.36
C THR A 218 4.04 -14.08 52.60
N ASN A 219 3.03 -13.22 52.77
CA ASN A 219 1.57 -13.23 52.97
C ASN A 219 1.15 -11.73 53.05
N SER A 220 -0.08 -11.22 53.09
CA SER A 220 -1.47 -11.56 52.72
C SER A 220 -2.34 -10.41 53.24
N ASN A 221 -3.59 -10.33 52.77
CA ASN A 221 -4.79 -9.62 53.28
C ASN A 221 -5.11 -8.28 52.58
N SER A 222 -6.10 -8.19 51.66
CA SER A 222 -7.58 -8.37 51.79
C SER A 222 -8.25 -7.22 52.53
N PHE A 223 -9.21 -6.52 51.91
CA PHE A 223 -10.61 -6.28 52.36
C PHE A 223 -11.36 -5.38 51.36
N ALA A 224 -12.69 -5.47 51.41
CA ALA A 224 -13.63 -5.21 50.33
C ALA A 224 -14.46 -3.90 50.46
N SER A 225 -15.11 -3.55 49.34
CA SER A 225 -16.45 -2.91 49.19
C SER A 225 -16.71 -1.43 49.55
N SER A 226 -16.96 -0.65 48.47
CA SER A 226 -18.02 0.37 48.23
C SER A 226 -18.42 1.40 49.29
N SER A 227 -18.32 2.71 48.98
CA SER A 227 -19.46 3.62 48.67
C SER A 227 -19.10 5.13 48.57
N ILE A 228 -19.59 5.75 47.47
CA ILE A 228 -20.33 7.03 47.30
C ILE A 228 -19.76 8.38 47.83
N VAL A 229 -19.68 9.35 46.88
CA VAL A 229 -19.99 10.82 46.87
C VAL A 229 -18.85 11.62 46.20
N ASN A 230 -19.03 12.68 45.40
CA ASN A 230 -20.12 13.32 44.64
C ASN A 230 -19.44 14.48 43.89
N SER A 231 -19.75 14.74 42.60
CA SER A 231 -19.85 16.08 41.98
C SER A 231 -20.11 16.02 40.46
N SER A 232 -21.39 16.19 40.09
CA SER A 232 -21.95 17.08 39.04
C SER A 232 -21.64 16.84 37.53
N SER A 233 -22.56 16.88 36.55
CA SER A 233 -24.04 16.88 36.45
C SER A 233 -24.47 16.68 34.96
N ILE A 234 -25.23 15.61 34.69
CA ILE A 234 -26.52 15.47 33.95
C ILE A 234 -26.74 16.06 32.52
N ILE A 235 -26.74 15.14 31.54
CA ILE A 235 -27.75 14.73 30.51
C ILE A 235 -28.93 15.67 30.14
N ALA A 236 -29.16 15.88 28.83
CA ALA A 236 -30.46 15.66 28.16
C ALA A 236 -30.36 15.85 26.63
N GLN A 237 -30.66 14.81 25.83
CA GLN A 237 -31.16 14.99 24.47
C GLN A 237 -32.43 14.16 24.28
N THR A 238 -33.53 14.90 24.23
CA THR A 238 -34.90 14.43 24.06
C THR A 238 -35.26 14.54 22.59
N THR A 239 -35.84 13.47 22.07
CA THR A 239 -36.62 13.40 20.83
C THR A 239 -37.75 14.43 20.81
N GLN A 240 -37.95 15.16 19.71
CA GLN A 240 -39.30 15.52 19.25
C GLN A 240 -39.33 16.11 17.83
N SER A 241 -40.31 15.64 17.06
CA SER A 241 -40.73 16.12 15.74
C SER A 241 -41.47 17.45 15.83
N LEU A 242 -41.35 18.33 14.83
CA LEU A 242 -42.42 19.27 14.46
C LEU A 242 -42.37 19.62 12.95
N ASN A 243 -43.56 19.68 12.37
CA ASN A 243 -43.93 19.96 10.97
C ASN A 243 -43.70 21.44 10.54
N PRO A 244 -43.84 21.75 9.23
CA PRO A 244 -43.45 23.06 8.67
C PRO A 244 -44.55 24.12 8.81
N VAL A 245 -44.13 25.38 9.01
CA VAL A 245 -44.99 26.56 8.98
C VAL A 245 -44.64 27.43 7.78
N ILE A 246 -45.66 27.67 6.97
CA ILE A 246 -45.73 28.57 5.82
C ILE A 246 -45.67 30.02 6.31
N SER A 247 -44.91 30.88 5.63
CA SER A 247 -45.22 32.32 5.59
C SER A 247 -44.72 32.95 4.29
N SER A 248 -45.67 33.56 3.60
CA SER A 248 -45.54 34.33 2.38
C SER A 248 -44.95 35.72 2.64
N SER A 249 -44.11 36.21 1.73
CA SER A 249 -44.07 37.63 1.37
C SER A 249 -43.53 37.79 -0.06
N ALA A 250 -44.10 38.78 -0.73
CA ALA A 250 -44.09 39.01 -2.16
C ALA A 250 -42.93 39.93 -2.63
N GLN A 251 -42.92 40.17 -3.95
CA GLN A 251 -42.13 41.15 -4.74
C GLN A 251 -40.84 40.58 -5.35
N THR A 252 -40.46 40.81 -6.61
CA THR A 252 -41.03 41.48 -7.79
C THR A 252 -40.16 41.06 -8.98
N ASN A 253 -40.77 40.93 -10.16
CA ASN A 253 -40.12 40.71 -11.46
C ASN A 253 -39.18 41.90 -11.81
N PRO A 254 -38.13 41.72 -12.67
CA PRO A 254 -38.38 42.05 -14.08
C PRO A 254 -37.63 41.21 -15.13
N SER A 255 -38.37 40.93 -16.21
CA SER A 255 -38.02 41.12 -17.62
C SER A 255 -36.89 40.29 -18.26
N ALA A 256 -37.29 39.27 -19.01
CA ALA A 256 -36.57 38.70 -20.15
C ALA A 256 -36.97 39.43 -21.46
N PRO A 257 -36.07 39.65 -22.42
CA PRO A 257 -36.43 40.06 -23.77
C PRO A 257 -36.71 38.86 -24.69
N SER A 258 -37.80 38.99 -25.44
CA SER A 258 -38.26 38.14 -26.52
C SER A 258 -37.28 38.06 -27.69
N ALA A 259 -37.06 36.87 -28.23
CA ALA A 259 -36.63 36.67 -29.61
C ALA A 259 -37.83 36.14 -30.41
N GLN A 260 -38.30 36.93 -31.39
CA GLN A 260 -39.28 36.55 -32.38
C GLN A 260 -38.59 36.12 -33.68
N GLU A 261 -39.03 34.96 -34.19
CA GLU A 261 -39.35 34.56 -35.57
C GLU A 261 -38.60 35.10 -36.81
N SER A 262 -38.13 34.12 -37.59
CA SER A 262 -38.23 33.92 -39.06
C SER A 262 -37.93 35.05 -40.06
N CYS A 263 -36.93 34.76 -40.90
CA CYS A 263 -37.02 34.79 -42.37
C CYS A 263 -36.30 33.56 -42.93
#